data_AF-A1XGB2-F1
#
_entry.id   AF-A1XGB2-F1
#
_cell.length_a   1.000
_cell.length_b   1.000
_cell.length_c   1.000
_cell.angle_alpha   90.00
_cell.angle_beta   90.00
_cell.angle_gamma   90.00
#
_symmetry.space_group_name_H-M   'P 1'
#
loop_
_entity.id
_entity.type
_entity.pdbx_description
1 polymer ?
#
loop_
_entity_poly.entity_id
_entity_poly.type
_entity_poly.pdbx_seq_one_letter_code
_entity_poly.pdbx_strand_id
1 'polypeptide(L)'
;MVAPNDDPRWRYASTARWFAGKGRGGVARRIEALDWYRAPEPGHPGVRSEIITIAYPDGAHDYYHLPISYRTAPLSDALIGPADDPQLGYAHDATRDPEAMELLIASLGRRVNSGGLVGDAAPGRSPHRSDAGTSV
;
A
#
# COMPACT_ATOMS: atom_id res chain seq x y z
N MET A 1 -14.06 -5.82 14.28
CA MET A 1 -12.67 -5.47 13.95
C MET A 1 -11.78 -6.59 14.47
N VAL A 2 -11.12 -7.33 13.58
CA VAL A 2 -10.18 -8.40 13.95
C VAL A 2 -8.96 -7.75 14.59
N ALA A 3 -8.41 -8.34 15.66
CA ALA A 3 -7.17 -7.83 16.23
C ALA A 3 -6.08 -7.87 15.13
N PRO A 4 -5.22 -6.85 14.96
CA PRO A 4 -4.25 -6.82 13.87
C PRO A 4 -3.33 -8.06 13.75
N ASN A 5 -3.10 -8.77 14.86
CA ASN A 5 -2.31 -10.00 14.88
C ASN A 5 -3.08 -11.25 14.39
N ASP A 6 -4.41 -11.20 14.34
CA ASP A 6 -5.25 -12.24 13.76
C ASP A 6 -5.60 -11.97 12.30
N ASP A 7 -5.16 -10.82 11.78
CA ASP A 7 -5.40 -10.42 10.41
C ASP A 7 -4.69 -11.36 9.42
N PRO A 8 -5.40 -11.85 8.39
CA PRO A 8 -4.80 -12.75 7.40
C PRO A 8 -3.59 -12.11 6.69
N ARG A 9 -3.59 -10.78 6.45
CA ARG A 9 -2.46 -10.09 5.81
C ARG A 9 -1.25 -10.03 6.72
N TRP A 10 -1.43 -9.88 8.03
CA TRP A 10 -0.32 -9.98 8.98
C TRP A 10 0.26 -11.40 9.04
N ARG A 11 -0.61 -12.42 9.11
CA ARG A 11 -0.17 -13.83 9.10
C ARG A 11 0.61 -14.16 7.82
N TYR A 12 0.14 -13.65 6.68
CA TYR A 12 0.84 -13.75 5.41
C TYR A 12 2.20 -13.03 5.44
N ALA A 13 2.23 -11.74 5.78
CA ALA A 13 3.44 -10.94 5.78
C ALA A 13 4.51 -11.46 6.75
N SER A 14 4.12 -11.78 7.99
CA SER A 14 5.06 -12.22 9.05
C SER A 14 5.78 -13.54 8.74
N THR A 15 5.21 -14.37 7.88
CA THR A 15 5.80 -15.65 7.45
C THR A 15 6.57 -15.55 6.13
N ALA A 16 6.40 -14.46 5.38
CA ALA A 16 7.03 -14.29 4.07
C ALA A 16 8.56 -14.18 4.18
N ARG A 17 9.28 -14.71 3.17
CA ARG A 17 10.75 -14.68 3.15
C ARG A 17 11.32 -13.25 3.22
N TRP A 18 10.67 -12.31 2.55
CA TRP A 18 11.06 -10.89 2.48
C TRP A 18 10.84 -10.11 3.78
N PHE A 19 10.10 -10.66 4.75
CA PHE A 19 9.86 -9.98 6.02
C PHE A 19 11.13 -9.95 6.88
N ALA A 20 11.67 -8.75 7.13
CA ALA A 20 12.91 -8.55 7.86
C ALA A 20 12.73 -8.58 9.39
N GLY A 21 11.49 -8.47 9.89
CA GLY A 21 11.16 -8.41 11.32
C GLY A 21 11.26 -9.72 12.10
N LYS A 22 11.70 -10.82 11.48
CA LYS A 22 11.73 -12.15 12.10
C LYS A 22 12.58 -12.14 13.37
N GLY A 23 12.03 -12.69 14.46
CA GLY A 23 12.71 -12.76 15.76
C GLY A 23 12.80 -11.45 16.54
N ARG A 24 12.37 -10.31 15.98
CA ARG A 24 12.40 -8.99 16.65
C ARG A 24 11.18 -8.72 17.54
N GLY A 25 10.21 -9.63 17.61
CA GLY A 25 8.98 -9.45 18.39
C GLY A 25 8.04 -8.36 17.84
N GLY A 26 8.12 -8.06 16.54
CA GLY A 26 7.24 -7.09 15.89
C GLY A 26 5.80 -7.57 15.81
N VAL A 27 4.86 -6.63 15.98
CA VAL A 27 3.42 -6.88 15.86
C VAL A 27 2.80 -5.93 14.84
N ALA A 28 1.78 -6.38 14.12
CA ALA A 28 1.02 -5.51 13.24
C ALA A 28 0.30 -4.45 14.09
N ARG A 29 0.56 -3.17 13.79
CA ARG A 29 -0.05 -2.04 14.50
C ARG A 29 -1.23 -1.46 13.74
N ARG A 30 -1.12 -1.42 12.41
CA ARG A 30 -2.11 -0.85 11.49
C ARG A 30 -1.94 -1.48 10.11
N ILE A 31 -3.06 -1.68 9.44
CA ILE A 31 -3.12 -2.00 8.01
C ILE A 31 -3.93 -0.88 7.36
N GLU A 32 -3.36 -0.24 6.36
CA GLU A 32 -3.97 0.86 5.64
C GLU A 32 -4.22 0.48 4.20
N ALA A 33 -5.49 0.50 3.80
CA ALA A 33 -5.85 0.46 2.40
C ALA A 33 -5.64 1.82 1.74
N LEU A 34 -4.88 1.85 0.64
CA LEU A 34 -4.76 3.02 -0.21
C LEU A 34 -5.84 3.02 -1.29
N ASP A 35 -5.89 4.09 -2.08
CA ASP A 35 -6.82 4.22 -3.20
C ASP A 35 -6.72 3.04 -4.18
N TRP A 36 -7.86 2.74 -4.79
CA TRP A 36 -7.95 1.74 -5.83
C TRP A 36 -7.14 2.13 -7.07
N TYR A 37 -6.28 1.22 -7.54
CA TYR A 37 -5.75 1.27 -8.90
C TYR A 37 -6.84 0.93 -9.91
N ARG A 38 -7.68 -0.02 -9.51
CA ARG A 38 -8.92 -0.43 -10.17
C ARG A 38 -9.91 -0.86 -9.09
N ALA A 39 -11.09 -0.24 -9.08
CA ALA A 39 -12.18 -0.69 -8.22
C ALA A 39 -12.70 -2.06 -8.68
N PRO A 40 -13.23 -2.89 -7.77
CA PRO A 40 -13.81 -4.18 -8.12
C PRO A 40 -15.01 -4.01 -9.08
N GLU A 41 -15.05 -4.84 -10.12
CA GLU A 41 -16.12 -4.90 -11.12
C GLU A 41 -16.54 -6.36 -11.34
N PRO A 42 -17.78 -6.65 -11.78
CA PRO A 42 -18.19 -8.02 -12.07
C PRO A 42 -17.22 -8.70 -13.06
N GLY A 43 -16.65 -9.84 -12.66
CA GLY A 43 -15.72 -10.61 -13.49
C GLY A 43 -14.26 -10.16 -13.45
N HIS A 44 -13.94 -9.04 -12.79
CA HIS A 44 -12.58 -8.50 -12.69
C HIS A 44 -12.16 -8.25 -11.24
N PRO A 45 -10.88 -8.43 -10.88
CA PRO A 45 -10.43 -8.16 -9.53
C PRO A 45 -10.42 -6.66 -9.23
N GLY A 46 -10.77 -6.30 -7.99
CA GLY A 46 -10.37 -5.01 -7.43
C GLY A 46 -8.90 -5.05 -7.07
N VAL A 47 -8.13 -4.00 -7.36
CA VAL A 47 -6.68 -3.96 -7.09
C VAL A 47 -6.31 -2.65 -6.40
N ARG A 48 -5.62 -2.75 -5.27
CA ARG A 48 -5.08 -1.60 -4.52
C ARG A 48 -3.81 -1.99 -3.77
N SER A 49 -3.13 -0.98 -3.26
CA SER A 49 -2.05 -1.18 -2.31
C SER A 49 -2.56 -1.14 -0.89
N GLU A 50 -1.99 -1.97 -0.03
CA GLU A 50 -2.12 -1.83 1.42
C GLU A 50 -0.75 -1.65 2.07
N ILE A 51 -0.67 -0.85 3.12
CA ILE A 51 0.54 -0.66 3.92
C ILE A 51 0.33 -1.28 5.30
N ILE A 52 1.15 -2.27 5.66
CA ILE A 52 1.21 -2.79 7.02
C ILE A 52 2.29 -2.02 7.78
N THR A 53 1.91 -1.40 8.90
CA THR A 53 2.83 -0.82 9.88
C THR A 53 3.10 -1.83 10.99
N ILE A 54 4.38 -2.15 11.19
CA ILE A 54 4.85 -3.02 12.27
C ILE A 54 5.43 -2.17 13.38
N ALA A 55 5.11 -2.47 14.62
CA ALA A 55 5.72 -1.87 15.80
C ALA A 55 6.57 -2.91 16.53
N TYR A 56 7.79 -2.52 16.91
CA TYR A 56 8.72 -3.36 17.65
C TYR A 56 8.86 -2.90 19.12
N PRO A 57 9.31 -3.77 20.04
CA PRO A 57 9.49 -3.43 21.46
C PRO A 57 10.52 -2.31 21.71
N ASP A 58 11.49 -2.15 20.81
CA ASP A 58 12.50 -1.09 20.84
C ASP A 58 11.96 0.28 20.39
N GLY A 59 10.67 0.37 20.03
CA GLY A 59 10.03 1.58 19.52
C GLY A 59 10.24 1.81 18.02
N ALA A 60 11.00 0.96 17.33
CA ALA A 60 11.17 1.05 15.89
C ALA A 60 9.88 0.65 15.15
N HIS A 61 9.80 1.11 13.90
CA HIS A 61 8.72 0.78 12.98
C HIS A 61 9.25 0.32 11.63
N ASP A 62 8.62 -0.71 11.07
CA ASP A 62 8.77 -1.07 9.66
C ASP A 62 7.44 -0.83 8.93
N TYR A 63 7.54 -0.54 7.63
CA TYR A 63 6.40 -0.41 6.73
C TYR A 63 6.56 -1.37 5.57
N TYR A 64 5.56 -2.21 5.34
CA TYR A 64 5.54 -3.15 4.23
C TYR A 64 4.42 -2.79 3.27
N HIS A 65 4.77 -2.66 2.00
CA HIS A 65 3.83 -2.45 0.92
C HIS A 65 3.35 -3.80 0.37
N LEU A 66 2.04 -4.00 0.37
CA LEU A 66 1.38 -5.18 -0.17
C LEU A 66 0.45 -4.79 -1.33
N PRO A 67 0.77 -5.15 -2.57
CA PRO A 67 -0.21 -5.16 -3.65
C PRO A 67 -1.26 -6.26 -3.40
N ILE A 68 -2.53 -5.89 -3.28
CA ILE A 68 -3.63 -6.82 -2.98
C ILE A 68 -4.65 -6.84 -4.11
N SER A 69 -5.10 -8.03 -4.49
CA SER A 69 -6.26 -8.22 -5.37
C SER A 69 -7.45 -8.82 -4.61
N TYR A 70 -8.65 -8.38 -4.97
CA TYR A 70 -9.92 -8.80 -4.36
C TYR A 70 -10.82 -9.47 -5.38
N ARG A 71 -11.30 -10.67 -5.05
CA ARG A 71 -12.20 -11.47 -5.89
C ARG A 71 -13.26 -12.16 -5.03
N THR A 72 -14.44 -12.37 -5.60
CA THR A 72 -15.52 -13.11 -4.92
C THR A 72 -15.22 -14.60 -4.74
N ALA A 73 -14.32 -15.17 -5.56
CA ALA A 73 -13.84 -16.54 -5.45
C ALA A 73 -12.34 -16.57 -5.07
N PRO A 74 -11.89 -17.56 -4.27
CA PRO A 74 -10.50 -17.67 -3.87
C PRO A 74 -9.59 -18.18 -5.00
N LEU A 75 -8.38 -17.65 -5.08
CA LEU A 75 -7.28 -18.13 -5.95
C LEU A 75 -6.21 -18.80 -5.08
N SER A 76 -6.12 -20.13 -5.12
CA SER A 76 -5.34 -20.93 -4.15
C SER A 76 -3.90 -20.45 -3.96
N ASP A 77 -3.18 -20.20 -5.04
CA ASP A 77 -1.73 -19.97 -5.01
C ASP A 77 -1.36 -18.54 -4.56
N ALA A 78 -2.36 -17.66 -4.53
CA ALA A 78 -2.25 -16.26 -4.15
C ALA A 78 -3.04 -15.91 -2.88
N LEU A 79 -3.84 -16.84 -2.33
CA LEU A 79 -4.78 -16.56 -1.25
C LEU A 79 -4.06 -16.07 0.02
N ILE A 80 -4.46 -14.89 0.48
CA ILE A 80 -4.09 -14.36 1.79
C ILE A 80 -5.17 -14.73 2.81
N GLY A 81 -6.44 -14.56 2.43
CA GLY A 81 -7.59 -14.92 3.26
C GLY A 81 -8.85 -14.14 2.87
N PRO A 82 -9.92 -14.22 3.67
CA PRO A 82 -11.09 -13.37 3.49
C PRO A 82 -10.74 -11.89 3.57
N ALA A 83 -11.40 -11.06 2.78
CA ALA A 83 -11.29 -9.61 2.87
C ALA A 83 -12.01 -9.09 4.13
N ASP A 84 -11.57 -7.93 4.64
CA ASP A 84 -12.25 -7.26 5.77
C ASP A 84 -13.70 -6.90 5.44
N ASP A 85 -13.91 -6.43 4.22
CA ASP A 85 -15.23 -6.20 3.66
C ASP A 85 -15.70 -7.47 2.97
N PRO A 86 -16.73 -8.16 3.48
CA PRO A 86 -17.24 -9.39 2.88
C PRO A 86 -17.72 -9.21 1.43
N GLN A 87 -18.10 -7.98 1.03
CA GLN A 87 -18.52 -7.70 -0.35
C GLN A 87 -17.36 -7.82 -1.35
N LEU A 88 -16.12 -7.67 -0.88
CA LEU A 88 -14.91 -7.86 -1.68
C LEU A 88 -14.51 -9.34 -1.80
N GLY A 89 -15.09 -10.23 -0.99
CA GLY A 89 -14.79 -11.66 -0.99
C GLY A 89 -13.45 -12.00 -0.34
N TYR A 90 -12.45 -12.33 -1.15
CA TYR A 90 -11.13 -12.82 -0.72
C TYR A 90 -10.02 -11.88 -1.17
N ALA A 91 -9.05 -11.67 -0.29
CA ALA A 91 -7.81 -10.96 -0.56
C ALA A 91 -6.71 -11.92 -0.99
N HIS A 92 -5.92 -11.49 -1.98
CA HIS A 92 -4.82 -12.26 -2.55
C HIS A 92 -3.57 -11.39 -2.69
N ASP A 93 -2.40 -12.02 -2.67
CA ASP A 93 -1.17 -11.38 -3.10
C ASP A 93 -1.26 -11.09 -4.60
N ALA A 94 -1.44 -9.83 -4.97
CA ALA A 94 -1.62 -9.45 -6.35
C ALA A 94 -0.40 -9.82 -7.20
N THR A 95 0.81 -9.94 -6.62
CA THR A 95 2.01 -10.34 -7.36
C THR A 95 1.96 -11.79 -7.86
N ARG A 96 1.00 -12.58 -7.36
CA ARG A 96 0.71 -13.96 -7.78
C ARG A 96 -0.59 -14.10 -8.57
N ASP A 97 -1.26 -12.99 -8.86
CA ASP A 97 -2.47 -12.92 -9.67
C ASP A 97 -2.13 -12.18 -10.99
N PRO A 98 -1.97 -12.91 -12.11
CA PRO A 98 -1.53 -12.32 -13.37
C PRO A 98 -2.42 -11.16 -13.85
N GLU A 99 -3.73 -11.32 -13.78
CA GLU A 99 -4.69 -10.28 -14.17
C GLU A 99 -4.57 -9.06 -13.26
N ALA A 100 -4.37 -9.26 -11.95
CA ALA A 100 -4.16 -8.14 -11.03
C ALA A 100 -2.86 -7.37 -11.34
N MET A 101 -1.77 -8.06 -11.68
CA MET A 101 -0.52 -7.41 -12.09
C MET A 101 -0.67 -6.62 -13.38
N GLU A 102 -1.37 -7.16 -14.38
CA GLU A 102 -1.68 -6.44 -15.62
C GLU A 102 -2.46 -5.15 -15.33
N LEU A 103 -3.48 -5.23 -14.46
CA LEU A 103 -4.29 -4.09 -14.06
C LEU A 103 -3.50 -3.04 -13.29
N LEU A 104 -2.62 -3.47 -12.38
CA LEU A 104 -1.70 -2.59 -11.66
C LEU A 104 -0.77 -1.86 -12.64
N ILE A 105 -0.06 -2.58 -13.51
CA ILE A 105 0.86 -2.00 -14.49
C ILE A 105 0.12 -1.03 -15.42
N ALA A 106 -1.06 -1.42 -15.92
CA ALA A 106 -1.89 -0.56 -16.75
C ALA A 106 -2.31 0.73 -16.02
N SER A 107 -2.61 0.65 -14.71
CA SER A 107 -2.97 1.83 -13.91
C SER A 107 -1.82 2.82 -13.75
N LEU A 108 -0.59 2.31 -13.58
CA LEU A 108 0.61 3.13 -13.49
C LEU A 108 0.91 3.81 -14.83
N GLY A 109 0.71 3.10 -15.95
CA GLY A 109 0.84 3.66 -17.29
C GLY A 109 -0.17 4.76 -17.60
N ARG A 110 -1.42 4.65 -17.11
CA ARG A 110 -2.45 5.68 -17.31
C ARG A 110 -2.08 7.02 -16.64
N ARG A 111 -1.50 6.98 -15.43
CA ARG A 111 -1.10 8.21 -14.72
C ARG A 111 0.01 8.99 -15.45
N VAL A 112 0.90 8.31 -16.17
CA VAL A 112 1.95 8.97 -16.98
C VAL A 112 1.35 9.73 -18.18
N ASN A 113 0.24 9.23 -18.74
CA ASN A 113 -0.41 9.82 -19.91
C ASN A 113 -1.47 10.88 -19.55
N SER A 114 -1.84 11.02 -18.26
CA SER A 114 -2.80 12.02 -17.79
C SER A 114 -2.18 13.37 -17.42
N GLY A 115 -0.87 13.56 -17.60
CA GLY A 115 -0.22 14.88 -17.56
C GLY A 115 -0.38 15.65 -16.24
N GLY A 116 0.50 15.39 -15.28
CA GLY A 116 0.63 16.24 -14.10
C GLY A 116 1.45 15.59 -13.01
N LEU A 117 2.78 15.75 -13.07
CA LEU A 117 3.53 15.82 -11.82
C LEU A 117 2.93 17.00 -11.06
N VAL A 118 2.20 16.72 -9.97
CA VAL A 118 1.90 17.73 -8.95
C VAL A 118 3.22 18.05 -8.26
N GLY A 119 4.03 18.85 -8.94
CA GLY A 119 5.06 19.68 -8.35
C GLY A 119 4.53 21.09 -8.36
N ASP A 120 3.58 21.40 -7.47
CA ASP A 120 3.27 22.79 -7.17
C ASP A 120 3.68 23.11 -5.73
N ALA A 121 4.59 24.08 -5.67
CA ALA A 121 5.02 24.92 -4.58
C ALA A 121 5.14 24.32 -3.16
N ALA A 122 6.38 24.13 -2.71
CA ALA A 122 6.71 24.32 -1.30
C ALA A 122 6.20 25.71 -0.84
N PRO A 123 5.48 25.82 0.28
CA PRO A 123 5.00 27.11 0.74
C PRO A 123 6.18 27.97 1.25
N GLY A 124 6.36 29.12 0.60
CA GLY A 124 6.88 30.33 1.22
C GLY A 124 8.27 30.23 1.86
N ARG A 125 9.32 30.19 1.04
CA ARG A 125 10.58 30.84 1.44
C ARG A 125 10.66 32.19 0.73
N SER A 126 10.24 33.25 1.42
CA SER A 126 10.55 34.61 1.00
C SER A 126 12.06 34.75 0.83
N PRO A 127 12.57 35.24 -0.31
CA PRO A 127 13.98 35.54 -0.42
C PRO A 127 14.30 36.67 0.57
N HIS A 128 15.23 36.40 1.48
CA HIS A 128 15.83 37.41 2.33
C HIS A 128 16.48 38.44 1.40
N ARG A 129 15.86 39.63 1.29
CA ARG A 129 16.49 40.78 0.64
C ARG A 129 17.78 41.05 1.40
N SER A 130 18.90 40.90 0.70
CA SER A 130 20.15 41.48 1.11
C SER A 130 20.03 42.99 0.90
N ASP A 131 20.07 43.75 1.99
CA ASP A 131 20.32 45.18 1.90
C ASP A 131 21.77 45.36 1.47
N ALA A 132 21.96 45.75 0.22
CA ALA A 132 23.19 46.30 -0.31
C ALA A 132 22.82 47.45 -1.25
N GLY A 133 23.10 48.68 -0.82
CA GLY A 133 22.79 49.89 -1.59
C GLY A 133 23.15 51.19 -0.89
N THR A 134 24.44 51.46 -0.82
CA THR A 134 25.17 52.68 -0.46
C THR A 134 24.55 54.03 -0.87
N SER A 135 24.61 54.98 0.08
CA SER A 135 24.76 56.45 0.06
C SER A 135 23.99 57.36 -0.92
N VAL A 136 23.44 58.43 -0.33
CA VAL A 136 23.63 59.84 -0.75
C VAL A 136 24.12 60.62 0.47
#